data_AF-A0A7L7TR78-F1
#
_entry.id   AF-A0A7L7TR78-F1
#
_cell.length_a   1.000
_cell.length_b   1.000
_cell.length_c   1.000
_cell.angle_alpha   90.00
_cell.angle_beta   90.00
_cell.angle_gamma   90.00
#
_symmetry.space_group_name_H-M   'P 1'
#
loop_
_entity.id
_entity.type
_entity.pdbx_description
1 polymer ?
#
loop_
_entity_poly.entity_id
_entity_poly.type
_entity_poly.pdbx_seq_one_letter_code
_entity_poly.pdbx_strand_id
1 'polypeptide(L)'
;DNFWLIGEDKFLNPKDFFIIITALFGNGQSSSPSNQPAPGPFPKVSFYDNVRAQHELVTKHFGITHLRAVVGWSMGGAQSFQWATQY
;
A
#
# COMPACT_ATOMS: atom_id res chain seq x y z
N ASP A 1 10.25 -5.36 -5.05
CA ASP A 1 9.85 -6.45 -5.96
C ASP A 1 8.93 -7.46 -5.30
N ASN A 2 7.78 -7.70 -5.94
CA ASN A 2 6.78 -8.69 -5.52
C ASN A 2 6.68 -9.87 -6.51
N PHE A 3 7.67 -10.01 -7.40
CA PHE A 3 7.71 -11.03 -8.47
C PHE A 3 7.73 -12.47 -7.95
N TRP A 4 8.10 -12.70 -6.68
CA TRP A 4 8.03 -14.02 -6.07
C TRP A 4 6.58 -14.47 -5.81
N LEU A 5 5.65 -13.52 -5.66
CA LEU A 5 4.23 -13.76 -5.34
C LEU A 5 3.28 -13.49 -6.52
N ILE A 6 3.66 -12.58 -7.43
CA ILE A 6 2.81 -12.07 -8.53
C ILE A 6 3.33 -12.54 -9.88
N GLY A 7 2.46 -13.15 -10.68
CA GLY A 7 2.80 -13.71 -12.00
C GLY A 7 1.66 -14.58 -12.54
N GLU A 8 1.63 -14.81 -13.86
CA GLU A 8 0.59 -15.63 -14.50
C GLU A 8 0.62 -17.11 -14.07
N ASP A 9 1.75 -17.55 -13.53
CA ASP A 9 2.02 -18.88 -12.98
C ASP A 9 1.96 -18.92 -11.43
N LYS A 10 1.49 -17.85 -10.79
CA LYS A 10 1.53 -17.68 -9.33
C LYS A 10 0.15 -17.45 -8.74
N PHE A 11 0.08 -17.46 -7.41
CA PHE A 11 -1.18 -17.31 -6.68
C PHE A 11 -1.81 -15.92 -6.89
N LEU A 12 -1.02 -14.84 -6.84
CA LEU A 12 -1.50 -13.51 -7.19
C LEU A 12 -1.33 -13.30 -8.70
N ASN A 13 -2.21 -13.92 -9.47
CA ASN A 13 -2.23 -13.83 -10.92
C ASN A 13 -2.94 -12.55 -11.40
N PRO A 14 -2.28 -11.69 -12.19
CA PRO A 14 -2.92 -10.48 -12.75
C PRO A 14 -4.06 -10.75 -13.75
N LYS A 15 -4.19 -11.98 -14.29
CA LYS A 15 -5.34 -12.38 -15.11
C LYS A 15 -6.61 -12.59 -14.27
N ASP A 16 -6.44 -12.93 -12.99
CA ASP A 16 -7.53 -13.24 -12.07
C ASP A 16 -7.85 -12.07 -11.11
N PHE A 17 -6.85 -11.22 -10.84
CA PHE A 17 -6.96 -10.13 -9.86
C PHE A 17 -6.49 -8.80 -10.43
N PHE A 18 -7.21 -7.73 -10.10
CA PHE A 18 -6.70 -6.37 -10.20
C PHE A 18 -5.81 -6.09 -8.98
N ILE A 19 -4.49 -6.15 -9.17
CA ILE A 19 -3.51 -6.10 -8.07
C ILE A 19 -2.98 -4.67 -7.89
N ILE A 20 -3.22 -4.08 -6.73
CA ILE A 20 -2.75 -2.74 -6.38
C ILE A 20 -1.54 -2.88 -5.45
N ILE A 21 -0.39 -2.35 -5.87
CA ILE A 21 0.84 -2.34 -5.07
C ILE A 21 1.19 -0.90 -4.76
N THR A 22 1.30 -0.56 -3.48
CA THR A 22 1.68 0.78 -3.04
C THR A 22 3.01 0.77 -2.34
N ALA A 23 3.78 1.84 -2.55
CA ALA A 23 4.96 2.15 -1.78
C ALA A 23 4.57 2.94 -0.53
N LEU A 24 5.28 2.72 0.58
CA LEU A 24 5.01 3.43 1.84
C LEU A 24 5.54 4.84 1.79
N PHE A 25 4.87 5.77 2.46
CA PHE A 25 5.50 7.04 2.79
C PHE A 25 6.81 6.80 3.55
N GLY A 26 7.86 7.50 3.12
CA GLY A 26 9.21 7.34 3.65
C GLY A 26 10.03 6.19 3.07
N ASN A 27 9.49 5.35 2.16
CA ASN A 27 10.24 4.21 1.61
C ASN A 27 11.17 4.55 0.42
N GLY A 28 11.17 5.80 -0.04
CA GLY A 28 11.96 6.30 -1.16
C GLY A 28 11.26 6.30 -2.53
N GLN A 29 10.14 5.59 -2.69
CA GLN A 29 9.35 5.56 -3.93
C GLN A 29 8.12 6.48 -3.84
N SER A 30 7.30 6.31 -2.80
CA SER A 30 6.25 7.30 -2.45
C SER A 30 6.89 8.54 -1.83
N SER A 31 6.09 9.54 -1.44
CA SER A 31 6.56 10.73 -0.73
C SER A 31 7.46 10.36 0.45
N SER A 32 8.70 10.81 0.39
CA SER A 32 9.78 10.37 1.28
C SER A 32 10.81 11.50 1.49
N PRO A 33 11.62 11.45 2.56
CA PRO A 33 12.70 12.43 2.78
C PRO A 33 13.67 12.53 1.60
N SER A 34 13.88 11.42 0.88
CA SER A 34 14.81 11.35 -0.26
C SER A 34 14.28 11.98 -1.55
N ASN A 35 12.98 12.23 -1.67
CA ASN A 35 12.35 12.70 -2.91
C ASN A 35 11.38 13.88 -2.72
N GLN A 36 11.17 14.35 -1.49
CA GLN A 36 10.38 15.53 -1.16
C GLN A 36 11.23 16.52 -0.36
N PRO A 37 11.94 17.45 -1.02
CA PRO A 37 12.68 18.51 -0.34
C PRO A 37 11.69 19.54 0.24
N ALA A 38 11.27 19.32 1.49
CA ALA A 38 10.45 20.27 2.24
C ALA A 38 11.34 21.09 3.20
N PRO A 39 10.98 22.37 3.48
CA PRO A 39 11.62 23.11 4.55
C PRO A 39 11.25 22.48 5.91
N GLY A 40 12.17 21.69 6.47
CA GLY A 40 12.01 21.03 7.77
C GLY A 40 12.06 19.50 7.70
N PRO A 41 12.01 18.81 8.86
CA PRO A 41 12.04 17.35 8.91
C PRO A 41 10.79 16.76 8.26
N PHE A 42 10.97 15.67 7.53
CA PHE A 42 9.85 14.87 7.03
C PHE A 42 8.98 14.42 8.22
N PRO A 43 7.63 14.50 8.11
CA PRO A 43 6.76 14.17 9.23
C PRO A 43 6.93 12.72 9.68
N LYS A 44 6.65 12.47 10.96
CA LYS A 44 6.52 11.09 11.45
C LYS A 44 5.27 10.49 10.83
N VAL A 45 5.42 9.30 10.25
CA VAL A 45 4.33 8.58 9.58
C VAL A 45 4.08 7.25 10.30
N SER A 46 2.80 6.91 10.46
CA SER A 46 2.33 5.66 11.06
C SER A 46 1.70 4.72 10.02
N PHE A 47 1.30 3.52 10.45
CA PHE A 47 0.51 2.64 9.60
C PHE A 47 -0.87 3.24 9.29
N TYR A 48 -1.48 3.96 10.24
CA TYR A 48 -2.76 4.64 10.04
C TYR A 48 -2.71 5.60 8.84
N ASP A 49 -1.64 6.38 8.73
CA ASP A 49 -1.46 7.36 7.64
C ASP A 49 -1.29 6.68 6.28
N ASN A 50 -0.49 5.60 6.23
CA ASN A 50 -0.32 4.82 5.00
C ASN A 50 -1.63 4.16 4.58
N VAL A 51 -2.32 3.49 5.50
CA VAL A 51 -3.58 2.79 5.23
C VAL A 51 -4.69 3.77 4.83
N ARG A 52 -4.75 4.96 5.45
CA ARG A 52 -5.65 6.02 5.01
C ARG A 52 -5.38 6.44 3.56
N ALA A 53 -4.12 6.70 3.21
CA ALA A 53 -3.78 7.10 1.85
C ALA A 53 -4.07 5.99 0.83
N GLN A 54 -3.78 4.73 1.18
CA GLN A 54 -4.12 3.56 0.37
C GLN A 54 -5.64 3.44 0.19
N HIS A 55 -6.43 3.65 1.25
CA HIS A 55 -7.89 3.63 1.17
C HIS A 55 -8.43 4.74 0.27
N GLU A 56 -7.89 5.96 0.36
CA GLU A 56 -8.27 7.04 -0.55
C GLU A 56 -7.90 6.73 -2.01
N LEU A 57 -6.74 6.12 -2.28
CA LEU A 57 -6.37 5.64 -3.61
C LEU A 57 -7.38 4.59 -4.13
N VAL A 58 -7.67 3.57 -3.33
CA VAL A 58 -8.58 2.48 -3.71
C VAL A 58 -10.00 3.00 -3.96
N THR A 59 -10.54 3.80 -3.05
CA THR A 59 -11.96 4.20 -3.08
C THR A 59 -12.21 5.42 -3.96
N LYS A 60 -11.37 6.46 -3.87
CA LYS A 60 -11.63 7.72 -4.59
C LYS A 60 -11.04 7.72 -6.00
N HIS A 61 -9.86 7.15 -6.18
CA HIS A 61 -9.20 7.15 -7.49
C HIS A 61 -9.63 5.95 -8.34
N PHE A 62 -9.60 4.74 -7.79
CA PHE A 62 -10.02 3.54 -8.52
C PHE A 62 -11.52 3.22 -8.42
N GLY A 63 -12.28 3.87 -7.53
CA GLY A 63 -13.72 3.63 -7.39
C GLY A 63 -14.07 2.27 -6.80
N ILE A 64 -13.12 1.59 -6.15
CA ILE A 64 -13.30 0.23 -5.62
C ILE A 64 -13.85 0.32 -4.19
N THR A 65 -14.98 -0.33 -3.94
CA THR A 65 -15.67 -0.31 -2.63
C THR A 65 -15.46 -1.57 -1.80
N HIS A 66 -14.91 -2.64 -2.40
CA HIS A 66 -14.63 -3.89 -1.71
C HIS A 66 -13.35 -4.52 -2.22
N LEU A 67 -12.47 -4.92 -1.29
CA LEU A 67 -11.24 -5.64 -1.59
C LEU A 67 -11.42 -7.11 -1.23
N ARG A 68 -11.13 -8.00 -2.18
CA ARG A 68 -11.14 -9.44 -1.91
C ARG A 68 -10.11 -9.85 -0.86
N ALA A 69 -8.96 -9.17 -0.82
CA ALA A 69 -7.92 -9.39 0.18
C ALA A 69 -7.00 -8.18 0.30
N VAL A 70 -6.41 -8.00 1.48
CA VAL A 70 -5.28 -7.10 1.73
C VAL A 70 -4.15 -7.94 2.31
N VAL A 71 -3.07 -8.14 1.56
CA VAL A 71 -1.99 -9.07 1.92
C VAL A 71 -0.65 -8.35 2.01
N GLY A 72 0.16 -8.73 3.01
CA GLY A 72 1.50 -8.19 3.19
C GLY A 72 2.29 -9.00 4.22
N TRP A 73 3.61 -8.85 4.18
CA TRP A 73 4.55 -9.50 5.11
C TRP A 73 5.32 -8.46 5.93
N SER A 74 5.65 -8.80 7.18
CA SER A 74 6.35 -7.89 8.12
C SER A 74 5.59 -6.58 8.30
N MET A 75 6.18 -5.43 8.00
CA MET A 75 5.49 -4.13 7.99
C MET A 75 4.27 -4.10 7.05
N GLY A 76 4.26 -4.89 5.97
CA GLY A 76 3.09 -5.06 5.13
C GLY A 76 1.96 -5.83 5.84
N GLY A 77 2.29 -6.83 6.67
CA GLY A 77 1.32 -7.57 7.45
C GLY A 77 0.70 -6.70 8.56
N ALA A 78 1.50 -5.86 9.20
CA ALA A 78 0.99 -4.87 10.14
C ALA A 78 0.00 -3.89 9.49
N GLN A 79 0.23 -3.51 8.23
CA GLN A 79 -0.72 -2.69 7.47
C GLN A 79 -1.98 -3.46 7.08
N SER A 80 -1.89 -4.75 6.76
CA SER A 80 -3.09 -5.59 6.56
C SER A 80 -3.98 -5.60 7.82
N PHE A 81 -3.39 -5.72 9.01
CA PHE A 81 -4.15 -5.60 10.26
C PHE A 81 -4.71 -4.20 10.46
N GLN A 82 -3.93 -3.15 10.20
CA GLN A 82 -4.41 -1.77 10.29
C GLN A 82 -5.62 -1.56 9.36
N TRP A 83 -5.57 -2.03 8.11
CA TRP A 83 -6.70 -2.02 7.17
C TRP A 83 -7.96 -2.65 7.78
N ALA A 84 -7.84 -3.88 8.28
CA ALA A 84 -8.97 -4.63 8.85
C ALA A 84 -9.58 -3.99 10.11
N THR A 85 -8.84 -3.14 10.81
CA THR A 85 -9.32 -2.45 12.02
C THR A 85 -9.82 -1.02 11.75
N GLN A 86 -9.36 -0.41 10.66
CA GLN A 86 -9.65 0.99 10.33
C GLN A 86 -10.86 1.13 9.39
N TYR A 87 -11.14 0.11 8.56
CA TYR A 87 -12.19 0.08 7.54
C TYR A 87 -12.87 -1.28 7.47
#